data_AF-A0A5E4CR81-F1
#
_entry.id   AF-A0A5E4CR81-F1
#
_cell.length_a   1.000
_cell.length_b   1.000
_cell.length_c   1.000
_cell.angle_alpha   90.00
_cell.angle_beta   90.00
_cell.angle_gamma   90.00
#
_symmetry.space_group_name_H-M   'P 1'
#
loop_
_entity.id
_entity.type
_entity.pdbx_description
1 polymer ?
#
loop_
_entity_poly.entity_id
_entity_poly.type
_entity_poly.pdbx_seq_one_letter_code
_entity_poly.pdbx_strand_id
1 'polypeptide(L)'
;MLKNEYLLTVVAEERDVLLLGLRYSSTHLHFLFLSEDMAGAWQTRVSFRSASLMDSQWHTLVLAVSAGSFSLIMDCGLPVDM
;
A
#
# COMPACT_ATOMS: atom_id res chain seq x y z
N MET A 1 -4.23 13.57 15.49
CA MET A 1 -4.04 14.05 14.10
C MET A 1 -4.09 12.84 13.18
N LEU A 2 -4.88 12.88 12.11
CA LEU A 2 -4.93 11.81 11.11
C LEU A 2 -3.66 11.90 10.27
N LYS A 3 -2.61 11.16 10.64
CA LYS A 3 -1.32 11.22 9.95
C LYS A 3 -1.31 10.16 8.85
N ASN A 4 -0.98 10.59 7.62
CA ASN A 4 -0.69 9.68 6.53
C ASN A 4 0.82 9.48 6.50
N GLU A 5 1.28 8.25 6.62
CA GLU A 5 2.72 7.95 6.67
C GLU A 5 3.05 6.74 5.81
N TYR A 6 4.31 6.65 5.40
CA TYR A 6 4.82 5.52 4.66
C TYR A 6 5.47 4.52 5.61
N LEU A 7 5.08 3.25 5.51
CA LEU A 7 5.77 2.12 6.13
C LEU A 7 6.99 1.72 5.30
N LEU A 8 6.85 1.79 3.97
CA LEU A 8 7.86 1.40 2.99
C LEU A 8 7.75 2.29 1.77
N THR A 9 8.89 2.69 1.20
CA THR A 9 8.97 3.33 -0.11
C THR A 9 10.13 2.78 -0.91
N VAL A 10 9.96 2.80 -2.24
CA VAL A 10 11.02 2.66 -3.23
C VAL A 10 10.97 3.91 -4.08
N VAL A 11 12.09 4.62 -4.17
CA VAL A 11 12.21 5.88 -4.89
C VAL A 11 13.28 5.79 -5.95
N ALA A 12 13.08 6.43 -7.09
CA ALA A 12 14.12 6.63 -8.08
C ALA A 12 15.04 7.77 -7.61
N GLU A 13 16.29 7.44 -7.28
CA GLU A 13 17.25 8.38 -6.66
C GLU A 13 17.48 9.65 -7.50
N GLU A 14 17.46 9.55 -8.83
CA GLU A 14 17.78 10.68 -9.71
C GLU A 14 16.69 11.74 -9.81
N ARG A 15 15.44 11.38 -9.50
CA ARG A 15 14.27 12.23 -9.78
C ARG A 15 13.32 12.41 -8.60
N ASP A 16 13.65 11.85 -7.43
CA ASP A 16 12.77 11.77 -6.25
C ASP A 16 11.37 11.24 -6.58
N VAL A 17 11.27 10.34 -7.57
CA VAL A 17 9.99 9.77 -8.01
C VAL A 17 9.67 8.54 -7.18
N LEU A 18 8.49 8.51 -6.56
CA LEU A 18 7.98 7.34 -5.85
C LEU A 18 7.60 6.23 -6.85
N LEU A 19 8.42 5.18 -6.91
CA LEU A 19 8.18 4.01 -7.75
C LEU A 19 7.18 3.06 -7.08
N LEU A 20 7.30 2.89 -5.77
CA LEU A 20 6.43 2.05 -4.97
C LEU A 20 6.31 2.62 -3.55
N GLY A 21 5.12 2.56 -2.97
CA GLY A 21 4.90 3.00 -1.59
C GLY A 21 3.83 2.19 -0.90
N LEU A 22 4.12 1.75 0.32
CA LEU A 22 3.13 1.25 1.25
C LEU A 22 2.81 2.35 2.25
N ARG A 23 1.64 2.97 2.09
CA ARG A 23 1.22 4.14 2.87
C ARG A 23 0.02 3.80 3.73
N TYR A 24 0.08 4.07 5.02
CA TYR A 24 -1.08 3.93 5.88
C TYR A 24 -1.74 5.28 6.14
N SER A 25 -3.05 5.24 6.34
CA SER A 25 -3.88 6.31 6.85
C SER A 25 -4.66 5.78 8.05
N SER A 26 -5.49 6.62 8.68
CA SER A 26 -6.28 6.22 9.85
C SER A 26 -7.20 5.01 9.67
N THR A 27 -7.57 4.68 8.43
CA THR A 27 -8.54 3.61 8.14
C THR A 27 -8.18 2.77 6.94
N HIS A 28 -7.07 3.05 6.27
CA HIS A 28 -6.69 2.36 5.04
C HIS A 28 -5.19 2.13 4.96
N LEU A 29 -4.83 0.99 4.40
CA LEU A 29 -3.51 0.72 3.87
C LEU A 29 -3.56 0.90 2.35
N HIS A 30 -2.69 1.74 1.82
CA HIS A 30 -2.59 2.04 0.40
C HIS A 30 -1.30 1.44 -0.16
N PHE A 31 -1.45 0.61 -1.19
CA PHE A 31 -0.34 0.17 -2.02
C PHE A 31 -0.30 1.06 -3.27
N LEU A 32 0.78 1.82 -3.40
CA LEU A 32 1.05 2.76 -4.49
C LEU A 32 2.15 2.18 -5.36
N PHE A 33 1.98 2.17 -6.67
CA PHE A 33 3.03 1.75 -7.59
C PHE A 33 2.93 2.51 -8.92
N LEU A 34 4.07 2.74 -9.56
CA LEU A 34 4.12 3.30 -10.89
C LEU A 34 3.62 2.25 -11.89
N SER A 35 2.66 2.64 -12.72
CA SER A 35 2.17 1.88 -13.87
C SER A 35 2.48 2.66 -15.13
N GLU A 36 2.86 1.95 -16.19
CA GLU A 36 3.19 2.55 -17.48
C GLU A 36 2.43 1.81 -18.58
N ASP A 37 1.75 2.55 -19.45
CA ASP A 37 1.17 2.03 -20.68
C ASP A 37 1.49 2.95 -21.89
N MET A 38 0.79 2.71 -23.00
CA MET A 38 0.93 3.49 -24.25
C MET A 38 0.69 5.01 -24.09
N ALA A 39 0.00 5.45 -23.03
CA ALA A 39 -0.28 6.84 -22.68
C ALA A 39 0.73 7.45 -21.69
N GLY A 40 1.72 6.69 -21.22
CA GLY A 40 2.80 7.13 -20.34
C GLY A 40 2.73 6.52 -18.93
N ALA A 41 3.53 7.06 -18.01
CA ALA A 41 3.61 6.57 -16.63
C ALA A 41 2.69 7.36 -15.68
N TRP A 42 1.91 6.67 -14.87
CA TRP A 42 1.09 7.26 -13.79
C TRP A 42 1.17 6.42 -12.52
N GLN A 43 0.77 7.03 -11.40
CA GLN A 43 0.73 6.34 -10.11
C GLN A 43 -0.61 5.62 -9.93
N THR A 44 -0.58 4.30 -9.77
CA THR A 44 -1.74 3.48 -9.42
C THR A 44 -1.84 3.30 -7.91
N ARG A 45 -3.07 3.20 -7.39
CA ARG A 45 -3.36 3.04 -5.96
C ARG A 45 -4.38 1.94 -5.71
N VAL A 46 -3.98 0.92 -4.96
CA VAL A 46 -4.88 -0.08 -4.36
C VAL A 46 -5.09 0.27 -2.88
N SER A 47 -6.33 0.22 -2.40
CA SER A 47 -6.67 0.67 -1.04
C SER A 47 -7.42 -0.41 -0.28
N PHE A 48 -6.79 -0.96 0.74
CA PHE A 48 -7.41 -1.90 1.68
C PHE A 48 -7.98 -1.14 2.86
N ARG A 49 -9.28 -1.33 3.14
CA ARG A 49 -9.86 -0.81 4.37
C ARG A 49 -9.33 -1.63 5.55
N SER A 50 -8.84 -0.94 6.56
CA SER A 50 -8.10 -1.53 7.67
C SER A 50 -8.35 -0.70 8.92
N ALA A 51 -9.55 -0.86 9.51
CA ALA A 51 -9.97 -0.07 10.68
C ALA A 51 -9.22 -0.47 11.96
N SER A 52 -8.71 -1.70 12.03
CA SER A 52 -8.01 -2.24 13.21
C SER A 52 -6.56 -1.81 13.32
N LEU A 53 -5.90 -1.37 12.25
CA LEU A 53 -4.45 -1.09 12.24
C LEU A 53 -4.01 0.01 13.21
N MET A 54 -4.95 0.85 13.67
CA MET A 54 -4.70 2.09 14.40
C MET A 54 -5.15 1.99 15.87
N ASP A 55 -5.28 0.78 16.41
CA ASP A 55 -5.64 0.54 17.81
C ASP A 55 -4.47 0.70 18.79
N SER A 56 -3.32 1.17 18.30
CA SER A 56 -2.04 1.32 19.03
C SER A 56 -1.45 0.00 19.52
N GLN A 57 -1.77 -1.12 18.86
CA GLN A 57 -1.17 -2.41 19.08
C GLN A 57 -0.22 -2.81 17.95
N TRP A 58 0.55 -3.86 18.21
CA TRP A 58 1.37 -4.49 17.19
C TRP A 58 0.51 -5.34 16.27
N HIS A 59 0.69 -5.15 14.96
CA HIS A 59 0.10 -5.97 13.91
C HIS A 59 1.17 -6.51 12.97
N THR A 60 0.91 -7.68 12.41
CA THR A 60 1.67 -8.24 11.29
C THR A 60 0.87 -8.10 10.00
N LEU A 61 1.52 -7.71 8.91
CA LEU A 61 0.88 -7.57 7.61
C LEU A 61 1.59 -8.42 6.57
N VAL A 62 0.82 -9.15 5.77
CA VAL A 62 1.31 -9.85 4.60
C VAL A 62 0.58 -9.29 3.38
N LEU A 63 1.31 -8.57 2.53
CA LEU A 63 0.81 -8.08 1.25
C LEU A 63 1.36 -8.99 0.14
N ALA A 64 0.46 -9.75 -0.49
CA ALA A 64 0.77 -10.54 -1.69
C ALA A 64 0.38 -9.74 -2.94
N VAL A 65 1.30 -9.66 -3.89
CA VAL A 65 1.13 -8.91 -5.14
C VAL A 65 1.43 -9.84 -6.31
N SER A 66 0.49 -9.93 -7.25
CA SER A 66 0.67 -10.58 -8.55
C SER A 66 0.17 -9.66 -9.68
N ALA A 67 0.29 -10.11 -10.94
CA ALA A 67 -0.11 -9.32 -12.09
C ALA A 67 -1.63 -9.05 -12.08
N GLY A 68 -2.02 -7.86 -11.60
CA GLY A 68 -3.41 -7.42 -11.52
C GLY A 68 -4.22 -8.01 -10.37
N SER A 69 -3.59 -8.63 -9.36
CA SER A 69 -4.28 -9.11 -8.17
C SER A 69 -3.51 -8.80 -6.91
N PHE A 70 -4.22 -8.38 -5.87
CA PHE A 70 -3.62 -7.95 -4.62
C PHE A 70 -4.37 -8.56 -3.45
N SER A 71 -3.65 -9.13 -2.48
CA SER A 71 -4.25 -9.71 -1.29
C SER A 71 -3.52 -9.19 -0.06
N LEU A 72 -4.29 -8.69 0.91
CA LEU A 72 -3.78 -8.25 2.21
C LEU A 72 -4.29 -9.17 3.30
N ILE A 73 -3.37 -9.76 4.05
CA ILE A 73 -3.66 -10.47 5.28
C ILE A 73 -3.14 -9.65 6.44
N MET A 74 -3.99 -9.43 7.44
CA MET A 74 -3.60 -8.85 8.71
C MET A 74 -3.59 -9.94 9.77
N ASP A 75 -2.49 -9.99 10.52
CA ASP A 75 -2.24 -10.98 11.55
C ASP A 75 -2.45 -12.40 11.00
N CYS A 76 -3.27 -13.22 11.66
CA CYS A 76 -3.67 -14.55 11.19
C CYS A 76 -5.11 -14.56 10.62
N GLY A 77 -5.60 -13.41 10.16
CA GLY A 77 -6.97 -13.20 9.71
C GLY A 77 -7.25 -13.72 8.30
N LEU A 78 -8.48 -13.47 7.83
CA LEU A 78 -8.88 -13.77 6.46
C LEU A 78 -8.25 -12.77 5.47
N PRO A 79 -7.85 -13.21 4.27
CA PRO A 79 -7.35 -12.32 3.23
C PRO A 79 -8.43 -11.36 2.75
N VAL A 80 -8.01 -10.15 2.41
CA VAL A 80 -8.82 -9.15 1.70
C VAL A 80 -8.23 -8.99 0.31
N ASP A 81 -8.99 -9.39 -0.71
CA ASP A 81 -8.57 -9.37 -2.11
C ASP A 81 -9.09 -8.12 -2.85
N MET A 82 -8.30 -7.63 -3.82
CA MET A 82 -8.60 -6.47 -4.68
C MET A 82 -8.23 -6.77 -6.14
#